data_AF-A0AA36IYQ9-F1
#
_entry.id   AF-A0AA36IYQ9-F1
#
_cell.length_a   1.000
_cell.length_b   1.000
_cell.length_c   1.000
_cell.angle_alpha   90.00
_cell.angle_beta   90.00
_cell.angle_gamma   90.00
#
_symmetry.space_group_name_H-M   'P 1'
#
loop_
_entity.id
_entity.type
_entity.pdbx_description
1 polymer ?
#
loop_
_entity_poly.entity_id
_entity_poly.type
_entity_poly.pdbx_seq_one_letter_code
_entity_poly.pdbx_strand_id
1 'polypeptide(L)'
;MCGAIDFVYGVLRNALWDDAAVAESGAFAKRLAKQAEGESFTSGLVGPYLAWRYSYLLVGLFFGILSALMSAPWLGPRTRYEEFLARQLPQGVPPERFAELIAAMEGIDIGAWMLDILVLLGVSCSLFLAAPSRAMVNVRSSRRVIWCSWLLAFLPNFLLFLVFPLRAMVDWKAITADVCFQSVMNTLTLPGSQLRWNLKLLEDAGILEESMQGITDAPRAWCMAQGSNWHESFFNQSVPCVWLAEDKCRQEFCHQAPAAFSSQCLMGCVQLVFTQFQQARPAVMEAMTKCDSQVAQKAYSPTNLRAQASDVGFGAMDEADIMNSMLSTQRLTIIGFSESMTWASIQAEYAVGVLVSMMVGQSLIAAALGLASGFSEALLNLKAMFPGNQAGGWLLMLSTFQVVPIYMVIFATFQQLLGDGILALAMAAATLYLSLGMHTGYRITSTDSGEKGRWRLYRLVWVEYGLRGLFASAGLAALLVWVLQKGLTESLLGYIRADLLTPFAIASMVADFFARKALTAVAGTDAMVSAFVQTETWRMRQEAETKGVLELHSLVEAKVYEVSSLGKE
;
A
#
# COMPACT_ATOMS: atom_id res chain seq x y z
N MET A 1 -21.28 -3.20 40.49
CA MET A 1 -21.14 -2.94 39.05
C MET A 1 -20.90 -1.44 38.90
N CYS A 2 -19.78 -1.00 38.33
CA CYS A 2 -19.56 0.42 38.00
C CYS A 2 -20.46 0.79 36.81
N GLY A 3 -21.09 1.97 36.83
CA GLY A 3 -21.93 2.43 35.71
C GLY A 3 -21.12 2.64 34.44
N ALA A 4 -21.77 2.59 33.27
CA ALA A 4 -21.12 2.82 31.98
C ALA A 4 -20.41 4.19 31.90
N ILE A 5 -20.91 5.20 32.60
CA ILE A 5 -20.30 6.53 32.70
C ILE A 5 -19.00 6.50 33.53
N ASP A 6 -18.98 5.80 34.66
CA ASP A 6 -17.76 5.59 35.46
C ASP A 6 -16.72 4.75 34.72
N PHE A 7 -17.18 3.85 33.85
CA PHE A 7 -16.33 3.07 32.96
C PHE A 7 -15.73 3.96 31.86
N VAL A 8 -16.54 4.76 31.16
CA VAL A 8 -16.06 5.70 30.14
C VAL A 8 -15.14 6.75 30.74
N TYR A 9 -15.50 7.32 31.89
CA TYR A 9 -14.64 8.23 32.64
C TYR A 9 -13.37 7.53 33.15
N GLY A 10 -13.47 6.31 33.67
CA GLY A 10 -12.32 5.50 34.09
C GLY A 10 -11.42 5.07 32.94
N VAL A 11 -11.94 4.90 31.73
CA VAL A 11 -11.19 4.58 30.52
C VAL A 11 -10.52 5.84 29.95
N LEU A 12 -11.29 6.93 29.81
CA LEU A 12 -10.82 8.24 29.35
C LEU A 12 -10.00 9.00 30.40
N ARG A 13 -9.97 8.54 31.64
CA ARG A 13 -9.05 9.04 32.67
C ARG A 13 -7.93 8.03 32.86
N ASN A 14 -8.22 6.80 33.30
CA ASN A 14 -7.23 5.84 33.79
C ASN A 14 -6.60 4.90 32.75
N ALA A 15 -7.18 4.76 31.55
CA ALA A 15 -6.72 3.74 30.59
C ALA A 15 -6.07 4.33 29.33
N LEU A 16 -6.38 5.58 28.98
CA LEU A 16 -5.69 6.31 27.91
C LEU A 16 -4.74 7.40 28.47
N TRP A 17 -4.88 7.81 29.75
CA TRP A 17 -4.30 9.08 30.21
C TRP A 17 -3.74 9.12 31.65
N ASP A 18 -3.98 8.15 32.53
CA ASP A 18 -3.54 8.20 33.95
C ASP A 18 -2.37 7.25 34.23
N ASP A 19 -1.55 7.69 35.18
CA ASP A 19 -0.32 7.05 35.63
C ASP A 19 -0.60 5.68 36.25
N ALA A 20 0.06 4.63 35.75
CA ALA A 20 0.00 3.30 36.36
C ALA A 20 0.25 3.36 37.87
N ALA A 21 1.09 4.30 38.33
CA ALA A 21 1.44 4.50 39.73
C ALA A 21 0.55 5.50 40.51
N VAL A 22 -0.36 6.27 39.89
CA VAL A 22 -1.43 7.04 40.59
C VAL A 22 -2.72 6.23 40.70
N ALA A 23 -2.81 5.12 39.98
CA ALA A 23 -3.87 4.13 40.14
C ALA A 23 -4.02 3.63 41.60
N GLU A 24 -2.99 3.79 42.45
CA GLU A 24 -3.03 3.57 43.91
C GLU A 24 -4.24 4.20 44.62
N SER A 25 -4.77 5.31 44.08
CA SER A 25 -5.91 6.03 44.67
C SER A 25 -7.28 5.37 44.45
N GLY A 26 -7.38 4.36 43.58
CA GLY A 26 -8.64 3.70 43.22
C GLY A 26 -8.99 2.46 44.06
N ALA A 27 -10.28 2.28 44.40
CA ALA A 27 -10.78 1.08 45.08
C ALA A 27 -10.54 -0.24 44.30
N PHE A 28 -10.26 -0.14 42.99
CA PHE A 28 -9.89 -1.27 42.15
C PHE A 28 -8.42 -1.68 42.34
N ALA A 29 -7.48 -0.73 42.25
CA ALA A 29 -6.07 -1.00 42.46
C ALA A 29 -5.77 -1.45 43.90
N LYS A 30 -6.43 -0.83 44.90
CA LYS A 30 -6.33 -1.27 46.32
C LYS A 30 -6.75 -2.73 46.51
N ARG A 31 -7.77 -3.20 45.78
CA ARG A 31 -8.20 -4.61 45.82
C ARG A 31 -7.14 -5.53 45.20
N LEU A 32 -6.59 -5.16 44.06
CA LEU A 32 -5.52 -5.91 43.40
C LEU A 32 -4.23 -5.94 44.22
N ALA A 33 -3.86 -4.81 44.84
CA ALA A 33 -2.71 -4.71 45.74
C ALA A 33 -2.88 -5.62 46.96
N LYS A 34 -4.04 -5.57 47.63
CA LYS A 34 -4.35 -6.45 48.76
C LYS A 34 -4.30 -7.94 48.40
N GLN A 35 -4.75 -8.31 47.20
CA GLN A 35 -4.63 -9.68 46.70
C GLN A 35 -3.19 -10.07 46.40
N ALA A 36 -2.39 -9.17 45.83
CA ALA A 36 -0.97 -9.40 45.58
C ALA A 36 -0.17 -9.56 46.89
N GLU A 37 -0.49 -8.76 47.92
CA GLU A 37 0.06 -8.89 49.27
C GLU A 37 -0.27 -10.26 49.87
N GLY A 38 -1.51 -10.74 49.69
CA GLY A 38 -1.93 -12.09 50.12
C GLY A 38 -1.14 -13.23 49.46
N GLU A 39 -0.55 -12.97 48.30
CA GLU A 39 0.31 -13.90 47.54
C GLU A 39 1.80 -13.60 47.75
N SER A 40 2.17 -12.90 48.83
CA SER A 40 3.55 -12.56 49.23
C SER A 40 4.33 -11.60 48.33
N PHE A 41 3.66 -10.85 47.44
CA PHE A 41 4.32 -9.78 46.68
C PHE A 41 4.37 -8.48 47.50
N THR A 42 5.57 -8.13 48.00
CA THR A 42 5.77 -6.98 48.91
C THR A 42 6.17 -5.68 48.23
N SER A 43 6.41 -5.68 46.90
CA SER A 43 7.01 -4.53 46.21
C SER A 43 6.08 -3.33 46.04
N GLY A 44 4.77 -3.45 46.34
CA GLY A 44 3.76 -2.40 46.11
C GLY A 44 3.46 -2.12 44.63
N LEU A 45 4.34 -2.51 43.70
CA LEU A 45 4.24 -2.23 42.26
C LEU A 45 3.33 -3.20 41.48
N VAL A 46 3.04 -4.37 42.04
CA VAL A 46 2.26 -5.42 41.35
C VAL A 46 0.80 -5.02 41.16
N GLY A 47 0.17 -4.46 42.20
CA GLY A 47 -1.23 -3.97 42.13
C GLY A 47 -1.43 -2.90 41.04
N PRO A 48 -0.63 -1.82 41.04
CA PRO A 48 -0.57 -0.82 39.98
C PRO A 48 -0.45 -1.40 38.56
N TYR A 49 0.51 -2.31 38.33
CA TYR A 49 0.70 -2.96 37.04
C TYR A 49 -0.52 -3.78 36.60
N LEU A 50 -1.09 -4.59 37.50
CA LEU A 50 -2.29 -5.39 37.19
C LEU A 50 -3.51 -4.51 36.89
N ALA A 51 -3.65 -3.40 37.61
CA ALA A 51 -4.75 -2.44 37.41
C ALA A 51 -4.63 -1.71 36.07
N TRP A 52 -3.41 -1.26 35.73
CA TRP A 52 -3.09 -0.67 34.43
C TRP A 52 -3.36 -1.67 33.30
N ARG A 53 -2.83 -2.89 33.41
CA ARG A 53 -2.97 -3.95 32.40
C ARG A 53 -4.44 -4.27 32.14
N TYR A 54 -5.24 -4.44 33.19
CA TYR A 54 -6.66 -4.72 33.07
C TYR A 54 -7.41 -3.57 32.38
N SER A 55 -7.10 -2.32 32.76
CA SER A 55 -7.69 -1.13 32.14
C SER A 55 -7.35 -1.02 30.65
N TYR A 56 -6.09 -1.26 30.27
CA TYR A 56 -5.67 -1.26 28.87
C TYR A 56 -6.32 -2.38 28.04
N LEU A 57 -6.51 -3.58 28.62
CA LEU A 57 -7.23 -4.66 27.95
C LEU A 57 -8.71 -4.30 27.72
N LEU A 58 -9.35 -3.55 28.63
CA LEU A 58 -10.71 -3.04 28.42
C LEU A 58 -10.78 -2.03 27.28
N VAL A 59 -9.79 -1.14 27.16
CA VAL A 59 -9.69 -0.19 26.04
C VAL A 59 -9.50 -0.94 24.72
N GLY A 60 -8.56 -1.88 24.69
CA GLY A 60 -8.32 -2.73 23.53
C GLY A 60 -9.56 -3.51 23.13
N LEU A 61 -10.33 -4.03 24.09
CA LEU A 61 -11.58 -4.73 23.84
C LEU A 61 -12.65 -3.79 23.27
N PHE A 62 -12.85 -2.61 23.86
CA PHE A 62 -13.83 -1.63 23.39
C PHE A 62 -13.56 -1.20 21.94
N PHE A 63 -12.32 -0.76 21.66
CA PHE A 63 -11.94 -0.35 20.32
C PHE A 63 -11.86 -1.51 19.35
N GLY A 64 -11.49 -2.71 19.81
CA GLY A 64 -11.53 -3.91 18.99
C GLY A 64 -12.95 -4.26 18.56
N ILE A 65 -13.94 -4.19 19.47
CA ILE A 65 -15.35 -4.45 19.16
C ILE A 65 -15.84 -3.42 18.16
N LEU A 66 -15.52 -2.14 18.39
CA LEU A 66 -15.87 -1.07 17.47
C LEU A 66 -15.25 -1.32 16.08
N SER A 67 -13.96 -1.65 16.04
CA SER A 67 -13.24 -1.98 14.80
C SER A 67 -13.92 -3.13 14.06
N ALA A 68 -14.12 -4.28 14.72
CA ALA A 68 -14.73 -5.46 14.12
C ALA A 68 -16.19 -5.27 13.68
N LEU A 69 -16.96 -4.45 14.40
CA LEU A 69 -18.30 -4.07 13.97
C LEU A 69 -18.23 -3.20 12.72
N MET A 70 -17.32 -2.22 12.68
CA MET A 70 -17.21 -1.31 11.54
C MET A 70 -16.55 -1.95 10.31
N SER A 71 -15.63 -2.91 10.50
CA SER A 71 -15.00 -3.66 9.41
C SER A 71 -15.82 -4.85 8.93
N ALA A 72 -17.04 -5.05 9.47
CA ALA A 72 -17.86 -6.19 9.09
C ALA A 72 -18.19 -6.15 7.57
N PRO A 73 -17.90 -7.23 6.82
CA PRO A 73 -18.02 -7.24 5.36
C PRO A 73 -19.45 -7.07 4.84
N TRP A 74 -20.47 -7.23 5.70
CA TRP A 74 -21.88 -7.00 5.35
C TRP A 74 -22.38 -5.58 5.65
N LEU A 75 -21.62 -4.75 6.38
CA LEU A 75 -21.99 -3.36 6.64
C LEU A 75 -21.53 -2.41 5.53
N GLY A 76 -20.61 -2.85 4.68
CA GLY A 76 -20.26 -2.16 3.45
C GLY A 76 -21.04 -2.66 2.24
N PRO A 77 -21.29 -1.81 1.22
CA PRO A 77 -21.75 -2.30 -0.07
C PRO A 77 -20.76 -3.35 -0.60
N ARG A 78 -21.21 -4.59 -0.82
CA ARG A 78 -20.40 -5.66 -1.44
C ARG A 78 -19.88 -5.25 -2.83
N THR A 79 -20.55 -4.31 -3.47
CA THR A 79 -20.22 -3.79 -4.80
C THR A 79 -19.06 -2.78 -4.83
N ARG A 80 -18.36 -2.48 -3.72
CA ARG A 80 -17.31 -1.44 -3.69
C ARG A 80 -16.20 -1.65 -4.72
N TYR A 81 -15.67 -2.87 -4.84
CA TYR A 81 -14.56 -3.15 -5.74
C TYR A 81 -14.99 -3.17 -7.21
N GLU A 82 -16.14 -3.77 -7.49
CA GLU A 82 -16.72 -3.81 -8.82
C GLU A 82 -17.13 -2.41 -9.28
N GLU A 83 -17.80 -1.61 -8.44
CA GLU A 83 -18.17 -0.22 -8.74
C GLU A 83 -16.94 0.66 -8.94
N PHE A 84 -15.88 0.45 -8.14
CA PHE A 84 -14.63 1.17 -8.33
C PHE A 84 -14.06 0.86 -9.72
N LEU A 85 -13.88 -0.41 -10.04
CA LEU A 85 -13.33 -0.82 -11.33
C LEU A 85 -14.25 -0.35 -12.48
N ALA A 86 -15.57 -0.49 -12.36
CA ALA A 86 -16.50 -0.02 -13.38
C ALA A 86 -16.40 1.51 -13.64
N ARG A 87 -16.05 2.31 -12.63
CA ARG A 87 -15.87 3.76 -12.77
C ARG A 87 -14.47 4.16 -13.25
N GLN A 88 -13.43 3.40 -12.90
CA GLN A 88 -12.04 3.73 -13.24
C GLN A 88 -11.56 3.09 -14.53
N LEU A 89 -12.14 1.95 -14.91
CA LEU A 89 -11.73 1.23 -16.09
C LEU A 89 -12.11 2.03 -17.34
N PRO A 90 -11.20 2.11 -18.31
CA PRO A 90 -11.51 2.76 -19.57
C PRO A 90 -12.59 2.01 -20.33
N GLN A 91 -13.37 2.76 -21.11
CA GLN A 91 -14.35 2.17 -22.02
C GLN A 91 -13.65 1.17 -22.93
N GLY A 92 -14.06 -0.10 -22.84
CA GLY A 92 -13.48 -1.16 -23.63
C GLY A 92 -12.87 -2.32 -22.84
N VAL A 93 -12.48 -2.11 -21.59
CA VAL A 93 -11.99 -3.21 -20.75
C VAL A 93 -13.19 -3.87 -20.06
N PRO A 94 -13.46 -5.16 -20.32
CA PRO A 94 -14.60 -5.82 -19.70
C PRO A 94 -14.35 -6.03 -18.19
N PRO A 95 -15.30 -5.66 -17.31
CA PRO A 95 -15.12 -5.79 -15.85
C PRO A 95 -14.97 -7.25 -15.40
N GLU A 96 -15.50 -8.20 -16.18
CA GLU A 96 -15.37 -9.65 -15.95
C GLU A 96 -13.91 -10.12 -15.87
N ARG A 97 -12.97 -9.38 -16.49
CA ARG A 97 -11.53 -9.68 -16.42
C ARG A 97 -10.93 -9.51 -15.02
N PHE A 98 -11.66 -8.86 -14.13
CA PHE A 98 -11.24 -8.62 -12.75
C PHE A 98 -12.02 -9.46 -11.74
N ALA A 99 -12.90 -10.37 -12.18
CA ALA A 99 -13.73 -11.18 -11.28
C ALA A 99 -12.90 -11.99 -10.27
N GLU A 100 -11.79 -12.59 -10.71
CA GLU A 100 -10.88 -13.34 -9.82
C GLU A 100 -10.19 -12.43 -8.79
N LEU A 101 -9.73 -11.25 -9.22
CA LEU A 101 -9.15 -10.24 -8.32
C LEU A 101 -10.18 -9.80 -7.27
N ILE A 102 -11.40 -9.46 -7.70
CA ILE A 102 -12.47 -9.01 -6.80
C ILE A 102 -12.79 -10.11 -5.79
N ALA A 103 -13.00 -11.34 -6.24
CA ALA A 103 -13.29 -12.47 -5.35
C ALA A 103 -12.16 -12.72 -4.34
N ALA A 104 -10.90 -12.59 -4.75
CA ALA A 104 -9.76 -12.71 -3.86
C ALA A 104 -9.72 -11.58 -2.81
N MET A 105 -9.97 -10.33 -3.23
CA MET A 105 -10.02 -9.19 -2.32
C MET A 105 -11.15 -9.32 -1.28
N GLU A 106 -12.34 -9.72 -1.70
CA GLU A 106 -13.47 -10.00 -0.80
C GLU A 106 -13.14 -11.13 0.18
N GLY A 107 -12.49 -12.19 -0.30
CA GLY A 107 -12.02 -13.30 0.53
C GLY A 107 -11.01 -12.85 1.59
N ILE A 108 -10.10 -11.96 1.22
CA ILE A 108 -9.13 -11.36 2.15
C ILE A 108 -9.84 -10.48 3.19
N ASP A 109 -10.80 -9.65 2.80
CA ASP A 109 -11.54 -8.81 3.77
C ASP A 109 -12.27 -9.66 4.81
N ILE A 110 -12.92 -10.73 4.36
CA ILE A 110 -13.58 -11.69 5.26
C ILE A 110 -12.54 -12.36 6.17
N GLY A 111 -11.39 -12.76 5.62
CA GLY A 111 -10.29 -13.37 6.37
C GLY A 111 -9.72 -12.42 7.43
N ALA A 112 -9.46 -11.16 7.07
CA ALA A 112 -8.97 -10.11 7.97
C ALA A 112 -9.98 -9.83 9.08
N TRP A 113 -11.27 -9.74 8.73
CA TRP A 113 -12.34 -9.57 9.72
C TRP A 113 -12.42 -10.77 10.69
N MET A 114 -12.33 -12.00 10.18
CA MET A 114 -12.29 -13.20 11.05
C MET A 114 -11.08 -13.21 11.98
N LEU A 115 -9.91 -12.77 11.51
CA LEU A 115 -8.73 -12.60 12.34
C LEU A 115 -8.97 -11.58 13.46
N ASP A 116 -9.59 -10.44 13.17
CA ASP A 116 -9.94 -9.44 14.18
C ASP A 116 -10.89 -10.02 15.25
N ILE A 117 -11.86 -10.86 14.85
CA ILE A 117 -12.73 -11.58 15.79
C ILE A 117 -11.93 -12.55 16.67
N LEU A 118 -10.98 -13.30 16.11
CA LEU A 118 -10.13 -14.21 16.89
C LEU A 118 -9.24 -13.44 17.87
N VAL A 119 -8.69 -12.30 17.45
CA VAL A 119 -7.92 -11.39 18.31
C VAL A 119 -8.81 -10.88 19.45
N LEU A 120 -10.03 -10.46 19.15
CA LEU A 120 -11.03 -10.02 20.14
C LEU A 120 -11.38 -11.09 21.17
N LEU A 121 -11.56 -12.34 20.74
CA LEU A 121 -11.79 -13.47 21.63
C LEU A 121 -10.59 -13.71 22.55
N GLY A 122 -9.37 -13.62 22.01
CA GLY A 122 -8.15 -13.73 22.79
C GLY A 122 -7.95 -12.57 23.79
N VAL A 123 -8.24 -11.33 23.41
CA VAL A 123 -8.24 -10.17 24.32
C VAL A 123 -9.29 -10.35 25.42
N SER A 124 -10.49 -10.80 25.07
CA SER A 124 -11.57 -11.10 26.03
C SER A 124 -11.19 -12.19 27.02
N CYS A 125 -10.57 -13.28 26.53
CA CYS A 125 -10.02 -14.34 27.36
C CYS A 125 -8.92 -13.82 28.29
N SER A 126 -7.98 -13.02 27.76
CA SER A 126 -6.91 -12.40 28.55
C SER A 126 -7.48 -11.50 29.65
N LEU A 127 -8.51 -10.70 29.36
CA LEU A 127 -9.21 -9.85 30.30
C LEU A 127 -9.89 -10.66 31.42
N PHE A 128 -10.58 -11.75 31.08
CA PHE A 128 -11.20 -12.65 32.04
C PHE A 128 -10.18 -13.32 32.98
N LEU A 129 -9.01 -13.69 32.45
CA LEU A 129 -7.90 -14.23 33.24
C LEU A 129 -7.20 -13.16 34.08
N ALA A 130 -7.22 -11.90 33.63
CA ALA A 130 -6.66 -10.74 34.32
C ALA A 130 -7.60 -10.12 35.36
N ALA A 131 -8.82 -10.63 35.50
CA ALA A 131 -9.78 -10.12 36.48
C ALA A 131 -9.21 -10.23 37.91
N PRO A 132 -9.53 -9.30 38.83
CA PRO A 132 -8.91 -9.25 40.15
C PRO A 132 -8.95 -10.57 40.93
N SER A 133 -10.06 -11.28 40.88
CA SER A 133 -10.20 -12.58 41.57
C SER A 133 -9.26 -13.68 41.06
N ARG A 134 -8.64 -13.52 39.89
CA ARG A 134 -7.86 -14.58 39.20
C ARG A 134 -6.50 -14.15 38.70
N ALA A 135 -6.19 -12.86 38.72
CA ALA A 135 -4.99 -12.29 38.11
C ALA A 135 -3.72 -13.02 38.57
N MET A 136 -3.55 -13.25 39.87
CA MET A 136 -2.32 -13.87 40.40
C MET A 136 -2.12 -15.31 39.94
N VAL A 137 -3.19 -16.12 39.96
CA VAL A 137 -3.13 -17.55 39.58
C VAL A 137 -2.88 -17.71 38.08
N ASN A 138 -3.50 -16.85 37.26
CA ASN A 138 -3.54 -17.01 35.81
C ASN A 138 -2.67 -16.03 35.01
N VAL A 139 -1.80 -15.24 35.66
CA VAL A 139 -0.97 -14.23 35.00
C VAL A 139 -0.16 -14.82 33.84
N ARG A 140 0.44 -16.01 34.01
CA ARG A 140 1.22 -16.67 32.95
C ARG A 140 0.37 -17.04 31.75
N SER A 141 -0.82 -17.60 31.99
CA SER A 141 -1.76 -17.98 30.93
C SER A 141 -2.30 -16.74 30.20
N SER A 142 -2.69 -15.70 30.96
CA SER A 142 -3.14 -14.42 30.40
C SER A 142 -2.06 -13.78 29.51
N ARG A 143 -0.78 -13.83 29.93
CA ARG A 143 0.36 -13.35 29.14
C ARG A 143 0.55 -14.15 27.84
N ARG A 144 0.43 -15.47 27.87
CA ARG A 144 0.55 -16.29 26.66
C ARG A 144 -0.58 -15.99 25.68
N VAL A 145 -1.81 -15.89 26.18
CA VAL A 145 -2.98 -15.54 25.37
C VAL A 145 -2.79 -14.17 24.70
N ILE A 146 -2.35 -13.15 25.45
CA ILE A 146 -2.16 -11.81 24.85
C ILE A 146 -1.05 -11.80 23.79
N TRP A 147 0.02 -12.58 23.99
CA TRP A 147 1.08 -12.73 22.98
C TRP A 147 0.58 -13.46 21.72
N CYS A 148 -0.24 -14.49 21.87
CA CYS A 148 -0.87 -15.17 20.74
C CYS A 148 -1.82 -14.23 19.99
N SER A 149 -2.65 -13.46 20.70
CA SER A 149 -3.52 -12.44 20.11
C SER A 149 -2.72 -11.35 19.39
N TRP A 150 -1.61 -10.90 19.97
CA TRP A 150 -0.72 -9.94 19.34
C TRP A 150 -0.13 -10.50 18.04
N LEU A 151 0.42 -11.72 18.05
CA LEU A 151 0.93 -12.36 16.84
C LEU A 151 -0.15 -12.50 15.76
N LEU A 152 -1.36 -12.94 16.14
CA LEU A 152 -2.49 -13.07 15.21
C LEU A 152 -2.96 -11.73 14.64
N ALA A 153 -2.88 -10.64 15.41
CA ALA A 153 -3.28 -9.33 14.92
C ALA A 153 -2.33 -8.81 13.82
N PHE A 154 -1.02 -9.01 13.98
CA PHE A 154 -0.02 -8.41 13.08
C PHE A 154 0.47 -9.38 12.01
N LEU A 155 0.98 -10.55 12.38
CA LEU A 155 1.77 -11.39 11.49
C LEU A 155 1.00 -11.86 10.23
N PRO A 156 -0.24 -12.39 10.33
CA PRO A 156 -0.98 -12.83 9.15
C PRO A 156 -1.24 -11.71 8.15
N ASN A 157 -1.61 -10.51 8.62
CA ASN A 157 -1.89 -9.36 7.75
C ASN A 157 -0.63 -8.94 6.96
N PHE A 158 0.53 -8.87 7.63
CA PHE A 158 1.78 -8.57 6.94
C PHE A 158 2.21 -9.68 5.97
N LEU A 159 2.09 -10.95 6.37
CA LEU A 159 2.46 -12.09 5.51
C LEU A 159 1.54 -12.22 4.30
N LEU A 160 0.25 -11.97 4.46
CA LEU A 160 -0.73 -12.06 3.38
C LEU A 160 -0.36 -11.16 2.20
N PHE A 161 -0.12 -9.87 2.46
CA PHE A 161 0.23 -8.93 1.40
C PHE A 161 1.67 -9.05 0.90
N LEU A 162 2.55 -9.72 1.65
CA LEU A 162 3.91 -10.03 1.22
C LEU A 162 3.97 -11.27 0.31
N VAL A 163 3.13 -12.28 0.57
CA VAL A 163 3.16 -13.57 -0.12
C VAL A 163 2.21 -13.62 -1.33
N PHE A 164 1.07 -12.93 -1.27
CA PHE A 164 0.05 -13.00 -2.31
C PHE A 164 0.11 -11.80 -3.26
N PRO A 165 0.64 -11.96 -4.49
CA PRO A 165 0.69 -10.88 -5.48
C PRO A 165 -0.69 -10.68 -6.11
N LEU A 166 -1.58 -9.91 -5.47
CA LEU A 166 -2.94 -9.64 -5.97
C LEU A 166 -2.96 -9.14 -7.41
N ARG A 167 -1.97 -8.34 -7.82
CA ARG A 167 -1.83 -7.87 -9.21
C ARG A 167 -1.71 -9.02 -10.22
N ALA A 168 -1.11 -10.15 -9.85
CA ALA A 168 -0.94 -11.29 -10.74
C ALA A 168 -2.23 -12.11 -10.97
N MET A 169 -3.30 -11.85 -10.19
CA MET A 169 -4.60 -12.48 -10.37
C MET A 169 -5.42 -11.87 -11.51
N VAL A 170 -4.92 -10.81 -12.13
CA VAL A 170 -5.53 -10.20 -13.31
C VAL A 170 -4.88 -10.78 -14.55
N ASP A 171 -5.69 -11.27 -15.50
CA ASP A 171 -5.22 -11.71 -16.81
C ASP A 171 -4.87 -10.48 -17.68
N TRP A 172 -3.71 -9.89 -17.39
CA TRP A 172 -3.18 -8.73 -18.12
C TRP A 172 -3.03 -9.02 -19.61
N LYS A 173 -2.71 -10.27 -19.98
CA LYS A 173 -2.58 -10.67 -21.38
C LYS A 173 -3.92 -10.56 -22.10
N ALA A 174 -4.99 -11.06 -21.49
CA ALA A 174 -6.33 -10.93 -22.05
C ALA A 174 -6.82 -9.48 -22.09
N ILE A 175 -6.52 -8.66 -21.06
CA ILE A 175 -6.86 -7.22 -21.08
C ILE A 175 -6.14 -6.51 -22.22
N THR A 176 -4.83 -6.69 -22.35
CA THR A 176 -4.04 -6.12 -23.45
C THR A 176 -4.59 -6.57 -24.80
N ALA A 177 -4.99 -7.84 -24.93
CA ALA A 177 -5.57 -8.34 -26.16
C ALA A 177 -6.97 -7.77 -26.46
N ASP A 178 -7.81 -7.54 -25.44
CA ASP A 178 -9.14 -6.93 -25.62
C ASP A 178 -9.00 -5.45 -26.05
N VAL A 179 -8.08 -4.71 -25.43
CA VAL A 179 -7.74 -3.32 -25.81
C VAL A 179 -7.16 -3.27 -27.22
N CYS A 180 -6.21 -4.17 -27.53
CA CYS A 180 -5.64 -4.31 -28.86
C CYS A 180 -6.74 -4.62 -29.89
N PHE A 181 -7.62 -5.59 -29.62
CA PHE A 181 -8.67 -6.00 -30.54
C PHE A 181 -9.61 -4.84 -30.86
N GLN A 182 -10.06 -4.11 -29.84
CA GLN A 182 -10.90 -2.93 -30.06
C GLN A 182 -10.16 -1.84 -30.82
N SER A 183 -8.88 -1.61 -30.50
CA SER A 183 -8.07 -0.60 -31.16
C SER A 183 -7.89 -0.89 -32.66
N VAL A 184 -7.49 -2.13 -32.97
CA VAL A 184 -7.33 -2.66 -34.32
C VAL A 184 -8.67 -2.65 -35.06
N MET A 185 -9.75 -3.17 -34.47
CA MET A 185 -11.05 -3.23 -35.13
C MET A 185 -11.58 -1.85 -35.48
N ASN A 186 -11.57 -0.90 -34.55
CA ASN A 186 -12.03 0.46 -34.82
C ASN A 186 -11.19 1.14 -35.91
N THR A 187 -9.89 0.83 -35.99
CA THR A 187 -9.01 1.32 -37.07
C THR A 187 -9.35 0.67 -38.42
N LEU A 188 -9.55 -0.64 -38.44
CA LEU A 188 -9.87 -1.41 -39.65
C LEU A 188 -11.29 -1.14 -40.19
N THR A 189 -12.22 -0.73 -39.32
CA THR A 189 -13.61 -0.41 -39.70
C THR A 189 -13.90 1.08 -39.75
N LEU A 190 -12.88 1.94 -39.63
CA LEU A 190 -13.07 3.38 -39.69
C LEU A 190 -13.66 3.76 -41.07
N PRO A 191 -14.79 4.50 -41.12
CA PRO A 191 -15.42 4.85 -42.39
C PRO A 191 -14.44 5.55 -43.35
N GLY A 192 -14.44 5.10 -44.61
CA GLY A 192 -13.55 5.60 -45.66
C GLY A 192 -12.11 5.09 -45.60
N SER A 193 -11.73 4.28 -44.61
CA SER A 193 -10.38 3.74 -44.50
C SER A 193 -10.23 2.51 -45.38
N GLN A 194 -9.24 2.50 -46.26
CA GLN A 194 -8.90 1.33 -47.08
C GLN A 194 -7.95 0.36 -46.38
N LEU A 195 -7.60 0.63 -45.11
CA LEU A 195 -6.54 -0.09 -44.41
C LEU A 195 -6.82 -1.60 -44.33
N ARG A 196 -8.06 -2.00 -44.02
CA ARG A 196 -8.42 -3.43 -43.94
C ARG A 196 -8.23 -4.16 -45.26
N TRP A 197 -8.69 -3.56 -46.35
CA TRP A 197 -8.54 -4.13 -47.69
C TRP A 197 -7.09 -4.18 -48.12
N ASN A 198 -6.34 -3.09 -47.92
CA ASN A 198 -4.94 -3.03 -48.26
C ASN A 198 -4.13 -4.07 -47.48
N LEU A 199 -4.36 -4.20 -46.16
CA LEU A 199 -3.70 -5.23 -45.35
C LEU A 199 -4.01 -6.64 -45.83
N LYS A 200 -5.28 -6.95 -46.11
CA LYS A 200 -5.69 -8.29 -46.57
C LYS A 200 -5.03 -8.65 -47.90
N LEU A 201 -4.99 -7.67 -48.80
CA LEU A 201 -4.43 -7.85 -50.13
C LEU A 201 -2.90 -7.98 -50.12
N LEU A 202 -2.23 -7.32 -49.17
CA LEU A 202 -0.79 -7.48 -48.93
C LEU A 202 -0.46 -8.81 -48.22
N GLU A 203 -1.35 -9.28 -47.35
CA GLU A 203 -1.27 -10.61 -46.75
C GLU A 203 -1.41 -11.70 -47.82
N ASP A 204 -2.44 -11.62 -48.68
CA ASP A 204 -2.66 -12.56 -49.78
C ASP A 204 -1.51 -12.55 -50.80
N ALA A 205 -0.80 -11.44 -50.93
CA ALA A 205 0.39 -11.30 -51.77
C ALA A 205 1.68 -11.84 -51.10
N GLY A 206 1.64 -12.24 -49.82
CA GLY A 206 2.81 -12.72 -49.08
C GLY A 206 3.86 -11.65 -48.77
N ILE A 207 3.44 -10.37 -48.74
CA ILE A 207 4.33 -9.21 -48.55
C ILE A 207 4.26 -8.70 -47.11
N LEU A 208 3.12 -8.92 -46.45
CA LEU A 208 2.94 -8.53 -45.07
C LEU A 208 3.90 -9.33 -44.16
N GLU A 209 4.53 -8.66 -43.20
CA GLU A 209 5.41 -9.33 -42.23
C GLU A 209 4.70 -10.48 -41.52
N GLU A 210 5.46 -11.52 -41.16
CA GLU A 210 4.93 -12.69 -40.43
C GLU A 210 4.25 -12.28 -39.11
N SER A 211 4.79 -11.25 -38.45
CA SER A 211 4.22 -10.64 -37.23
C SER A 211 2.79 -10.13 -37.43
N MET A 212 2.36 -9.87 -38.66
CA MET A 212 1.10 -9.20 -39.01
C MET A 212 0.09 -10.13 -39.70
N GLN A 213 0.49 -11.38 -39.98
CA GLN A 213 -0.40 -12.39 -40.56
C GLN A 213 -1.56 -12.71 -39.62
N GLY A 214 -2.76 -12.84 -40.17
CA GLY A 214 -3.99 -13.13 -39.45
C GLY A 214 -4.67 -11.93 -38.81
N ILE A 215 -4.11 -10.71 -38.92
CA ILE A 215 -4.71 -9.52 -38.30
C ILE A 215 -6.08 -9.16 -38.88
N THR A 216 -6.33 -9.42 -40.17
CA THR A 216 -7.61 -9.11 -40.83
C THR A 216 -8.66 -10.21 -40.63
N ASP A 217 -8.22 -11.45 -40.49
CA ASP A 217 -9.09 -12.63 -40.43
C ASP A 217 -9.42 -13.03 -39.00
N ALA A 218 -8.44 -12.96 -38.10
CA ALA A 218 -8.54 -13.30 -36.69
C ALA A 218 -7.84 -12.27 -35.78
N PRO A 219 -8.25 -10.98 -35.80
CA PRO A 219 -7.59 -9.89 -35.07
C PRO A 219 -7.42 -10.15 -33.58
N ARG A 220 -8.37 -10.86 -32.94
CA ARG A 220 -8.25 -11.20 -31.51
C ARG A 220 -7.16 -12.23 -31.24
N ALA A 221 -7.04 -13.26 -32.09
CA ALA A 221 -5.99 -14.26 -31.96
C ALA A 221 -4.61 -13.64 -32.22
N TRP A 222 -4.55 -12.74 -33.20
CA TRP A 222 -3.38 -11.93 -33.48
C TRP A 222 -2.96 -11.06 -32.28
N CYS A 223 -3.90 -10.32 -31.67
CA CYS A 223 -3.64 -9.52 -30.47
C CYS A 223 -3.13 -10.36 -29.28
N MET A 224 -3.70 -11.55 -29.08
CA MET A 224 -3.24 -12.49 -28.04
C MET A 224 -1.81 -13.01 -28.31
N ALA A 225 -1.43 -13.16 -29.57
CA ALA A 225 -0.07 -13.58 -29.96
C ALA A 225 0.94 -12.43 -29.78
N GLN A 226 0.56 -11.21 -30.14
CA GLN A 226 1.43 -10.04 -30.05
C GLN A 226 1.69 -9.54 -28.62
N GLY A 227 0.74 -9.76 -27.69
CA GLY A 227 0.90 -9.35 -26.30
C GLY A 227 1.14 -7.85 -26.18
N SER A 228 2.15 -7.40 -25.43
CA SER A 228 2.47 -5.97 -25.22
C SER A 228 3.03 -5.25 -26.45
N ASN A 229 3.49 -5.98 -27.47
CA ASN A 229 4.16 -5.40 -28.64
C ASN A 229 3.20 -5.06 -29.79
N TRP A 230 1.90 -5.25 -29.57
CA TRP A 230 0.87 -5.04 -30.59
C TRP A 230 0.86 -3.61 -31.15
N HIS A 231 1.03 -2.61 -30.29
CA HIS A 231 0.99 -1.20 -30.70
C HIS A 231 2.18 -0.85 -31.61
N GLU A 232 3.37 -1.31 -31.23
CA GLU A 232 4.59 -1.11 -32.03
C GLU A 232 4.44 -1.79 -33.41
N SER A 233 4.02 -3.06 -33.42
CA SER A 233 3.90 -3.85 -34.65
C SER A 233 2.82 -3.31 -35.59
N PHE A 234 1.65 -2.93 -35.04
CA PHE A 234 0.53 -2.45 -35.86
C PHE A 234 0.65 -0.98 -36.23
N PHE A 235 0.72 -0.09 -35.24
CA PHE A 235 0.60 1.35 -35.45
C PHE A 235 1.92 2.04 -35.78
N ASN A 236 3.05 1.56 -35.26
CA ASN A 236 4.35 2.19 -35.54
C ASN A 236 5.04 1.61 -36.77
N GLN A 237 4.77 0.35 -37.11
CA GLN A 237 5.43 -0.32 -38.24
C GLN A 237 4.50 -0.48 -39.44
N SER A 238 3.41 -1.22 -39.28
CA SER A 238 2.63 -1.69 -40.43
C SER A 238 1.71 -0.65 -41.03
N VAL A 239 0.94 0.06 -40.19
CA VAL A 239 -0.01 1.10 -40.63
C VAL A 239 0.70 2.21 -41.43
N PRO A 240 1.83 2.79 -40.97
CA PRO A 240 2.60 3.76 -41.73
C PRO A 240 3.09 3.24 -43.09
N CYS A 241 3.52 1.98 -43.15
CA CYS A 241 3.98 1.39 -44.41
C CYS A 241 2.85 1.20 -45.41
N VAL A 242 1.67 0.75 -44.96
CA VAL A 242 0.49 0.64 -45.81
C VAL A 242 0.07 2.01 -46.34
N TRP A 243 0.11 3.05 -45.51
CA TRP A 243 -0.17 4.42 -45.95
C TRP A 243 0.88 4.94 -46.94
N LEU A 244 2.16 4.61 -46.76
CA LEU A 244 3.22 5.00 -47.69
C LEU A 244 3.01 4.37 -49.07
N ALA A 245 2.67 3.09 -49.11
CA ALA A 245 2.38 2.41 -50.37
C ALA A 245 1.11 2.95 -51.03
N GLU A 246 0.09 3.28 -50.24
CA GLU A 246 -1.13 3.91 -50.73
C GLU A 246 -0.85 5.30 -51.34
N ASP A 247 -0.05 6.13 -50.67
CA ASP A 247 0.32 7.47 -51.14
C ASP A 247 1.18 7.41 -52.39
N LYS A 248 2.17 6.52 -52.43
CA LYS A 248 2.98 6.29 -53.65
C LYS A 248 2.13 5.80 -54.81
N CYS A 249 1.22 4.87 -54.56
CA CYS A 249 0.27 4.40 -55.56
C CYS A 249 -0.54 5.58 -56.13
N ARG A 250 -1.10 6.44 -55.26
CA ARG A 250 -1.85 7.62 -55.71
C ARG A 250 -0.98 8.56 -56.54
N GLN A 251 0.24 8.82 -56.08
CA GLN A 251 1.16 9.74 -56.74
C GLN A 251 1.60 9.27 -58.12
N GLU A 252 1.98 8.00 -58.24
CA GLU A 252 2.53 7.43 -59.46
C GLU A 252 1.44 7.02 -60.46
N PHE A 253 0.30 6.54 -59.97
CA PHE A 253 -0.73 5.94 -60.82
C PHE A 253 -1.99 6.81 -60.95
N CYS A 254 -2.56 7.31 -59.85
CA CYS A 254 -3.85 8.01 -59.91
C CYS A 254 -3.77 9.39 -60.58
N HIS A 255 -2.67 10.14 -60.38
CA HIS A 255 -2.50 11.42 -61.07
C HIS A 255 -2.31 11.29 -62.59
N GLN A 256 -1.94 10.10 -63.07
CA GLN A 256 -1.78 9.81 -64.50
C GLN A 256 -2.99 9.07 -65.08
N ALA A 257 -3.95 8.66 -64.25
CA ALA A 257 -5.10 7.90 -64.67
C ALA A 257 -6.09 8.76 -65.48
N PRO A 258 -6.80 8.19 -66.47
CA PRO A 258 -7.85 8.90 -67.19
C PRO A 258 -8.93 9.42 -66.22
N ALA A 259 -9.52 10.59 -66.51
CA ALA A 259 -10.51 11.24 -65.66
C ALA A 259 -11.68 10.33 -65.24
N ALA A 260 -12.06 9.36 -66.08
CA ALA A 260 -13.10 8.37 -65.78
C ALA A 260 -12.78 7.43 -64.60
N PHE A 261 -11.50 7.27 -64.26
CA PHE A 261 -11.03 6.42 -63.15
C PHE A 261 -10.39 7.21 -62.01
N SER A 262 -10.18 8.52 -62.18
CA SER A 262 -9.49 9.41 -61.23
C SER A 262 -10.07 9.28 -59.81
N SER A 263 -11.38 9.50 -59.65
CA SER A 263 -12.04 9.51 -58.33
C SER A 263 -12.01 8.13 -57.66
N GLN A 264 -12.25 7.05 -58.42
CA GLN A 264 -12.17 5.68 -57.91
C GLN A 264 -10.73 5.31 -57.52
N CYS A 265 -9.73 5.79 -58.26
CA CYS A 265 -8.32 5.57 -57.99
C CYS A 265 -7.89 6.31 -56.72
N LEU A 266 -8.26 7.58 -56.56
CA LEU A 266 -7.93 8.39 -55.39
C LEU A 266 -8.51 7.80 -54.09
N MET A 267 -9.69 7.21 -54.18
CA MET A 267 -10.37 6.54 -53.05
C MET A 267 -9.80 5.16 -52.69
N GLY A 268 -9.06 4.49 -53.59
CA GLY A 268 -8.70 3.08 -53.43
C GLY A 268 -7.61 2.60 -54.38
N CYS A 269 -6.49 3.32 -54.48
CA CYS A 269 -5.47 3.08 -55.49
C CYS A 269 -4.90 1.65 -55.44
N VAL A 270 -4.50 1.18 -54.25
CA VAL A 270 -3.90 -0.15 -54.09
C VAL A 270 -4.88 -1.24 -54.53
N GLN A 271 -6.14 -1.13 -54.12
CA GLN A 271 -7.20 -2.04 -54.55
C GLN A 271 -7.38 -2.02 -56.07
N LEU A 272 -7.43 -0.83 -56.68
CA LEU A 272 -7.60 -0.68 -58.13
C LEU A 272 -6.41 -1.28 -58.90
N VAL A 273 -5.18 -1.00 -58.46
CA VAL A 273 -3.95 -1.54 -59.08
C VAL A 273 -3.92 -3.07 -58.99
N PHE A 274 -4.24 -3.62 -57.83
CA PHE A 274 -4.23 -5.07 -57.68
C PHE A 274 -5.42 -5.77 -58.34
N THR A 275 -6.56 -5.12 -58.55
CA THR A 275 -7.70 -5.75 -59.21
C THR A 275 -7.69 -5.58 -60.72
N GLN A 276 -7.31 -4.41 -61.24
CA GLN A 276 -7.50 -4.04 -62.64
C GLN A 276 -6.18 -3.77 -63.39
N PHE A 277 -5.13 -3.29 -62.73
CA PHE A 277 -3.90 -2.82 -63.40
C PHE A 277 -2.66 -3.60 -62.96
N GLN A 278 -2.57 -4.87 -63.41
CA GLN A 278 -1.47 -5.77 -63.03
C GLN A 278 -0.06 -5.20 -63.29
N GLN A 279 0.08 -4.35 -64.31
CA GLN A 279 1.36 -3.73 -64.68
C GLN A 279 1.92 -2.77 -63.63
N ALA A 280 1.06 -2.16 -62.80
CA ALA A 280 1.47 -1.23 -61.73
C ALA A 280 1.72 -1.93 -60.38
N ARG A 281 1.40 -3.23 -60.26
CA ARG A 281 1.60 -4.01 -59.02
C ARG A 281 3.06 -4.02 -58.55
N PRO A 282 4.10 -4.20 -59.40
CA PRO A 282 5.48 -4.27 -58.93
C PRO A 282 5.93 -3.00 -58.21
N ALA A 283 5.52 -1.81 -58.68
CA ALA A 283 5.86 -0.54 -58.06
C ALA A 283 5.23 -0.39 -56.66
N VAL A 284 3.95 -0.77 -56.51
CA VAL A 284 3.27 -0.75 -55.20
C VAL A 284 3.88 -1.79 -54.25
N MET A 285 4.26 -2.97 -54.75
CA MET A 285 4.95 -3.99 -53.96
C MET A 285 6.35 -3.55 -53.53
N GLU A 286 7.09 -2.88 -54.41
CA GLU A 286 8.40 -2.32 -54.11
C GLU A 286 8.31 -1.23 -53.03
N ALA A 287 7.28 -0.38 -53.08
CA ALA A 287 7.01 0.63 -52.06
C ALA A 287 6.81 0.04 -50.66
N MET A 288 6.11 -1.09 -50.56
CA MET A 288 5.90 -1.80 -49.29
C MET A 288 7.16 -2.51 -48.79
N THR A 289 7.82 -3.27 -49.66
CA THR A 289 9.01 -4.06 -49.28
C THR A 289 10.21 -3.18 -48.91
N LYS A 290 10.28 -1.97 -49.46
CA LYS A 290 11.30 -0.96 -49.12
C LYS A 290 10.84 0.01 -48.04
N CYS A 291 9.69 -0.20 -47.42
CA CYS A 291 9.23 0.67 -46.36
C CYS A 291 10.16 0.52 -45.15
N ASP A 292 10.93 1.56 -44.88
CA ASP A 292 11.58 1.73 -43.58
C ASP A 292 10.53 2.29 -42.61
N SER A 293 10.13 1.48 -41.64
CA SER A 293 9.11 1.84 -40.65
C SER A 293 9.45 3.13 -39.90
N GLN A 294 10.74 3.42 -39.66
CA GLN A 294 11.14 4.67 -38.98
C GLN A 294 10.93 5.89 -39.87
N VAL A 295 11.20 5.76 -41.16
CA VAL A 295 10.98 6.84 -42.14
C VAL A 295 9.48 7.06 -42.36
N ALA A 296 8.71 5.98 -42.47
CA ALA A 296 7.26 6.05 -42.60
C ALA A 296 6.60 6.64 -41.34
N GLN A 297 7.00 6.19 -40.15
CA GLN A 297 6.50 6.73 -38.88
C GLN A 297 6.80 8.22 -38.75
N LYS A 298 7.99 8.67 -39.18
CA LYS A 298 8.34 10.10 -39.19
C LYS A 298 7.44 10.86 -40.17
N ALA A 299 7.22 10.34 -41.37
CA ALA A 299 6.36 10.96 -42.38
C ALA A 299 4.91 11.11 -41.88
N TYR A 300 4.40 10.12 -41.15
CA TYR A 300 3.04 10.10 -40.59
C TYR A 300 2.96 10.51 -39.12
N SER A 301 3.97 11.23 -38.61
CA SER A 301 3.90 11.76 -37.24
C SER A 301 2.71 12.73 -37.08
N PRO A 302 2.11 12.85 -35.88
CA PRO A 302 0.98 13.76 -35.64
C PRO A 302 1.26 15.20 -36.09
N THR A 303 2.50 15.66 -35.94
CA THR A 303 2.94 17.00 -36.38
C THR A 303 2.87 17.15 -37.91
N ASN A 304 3.37 16.17 -38.65
CA ASN A 304 3.38 16.21 -40.12
C ASN A 304 1.97 16.04 -40.69
N LEU A 305 1.16 15.15 -40.13
CA LEU A 305 -0.24 14.98 -40.52
C LEU A 305 -1.08 16.23 -40.26
N ARG A 306 -0.86 16.93 -39.14
CA ARG A 306 -1.51 18.23 -38.89
C ARG A 306 -1.09 19.28 -39.90
N ALA A 307 0.21 19.35 -40.22
CA ALA A 307 0.70 20.26 -41.24
C ALA A 307 0.04 19.99 -42.61
N GLN A 308 0.00 18.72 -43.04
CA GLN A 308 -0.66 18.29 -44.29
C GLN A 308 -2.16 18.58 -44.29
N ALA A 309 -2.86 18.35 -43.18
CA ALA A 309 -4.28 18.66 -43.06
C ALA A 309 -4.56 20.18 -43.09
N SER A 310 -3.62 21.00 -42.62
CA SER A 310 -3.74 22.46 -42.56
C SER A 310 -3.28 23.21 -43.82
N ASP A 311 -2.52 22.55 -44.70
CA ASP A 311 -1.93 23.17 -45.91
C ASP A 311 -2.96 23.43 -47.03
N VAL A 312 -4.23 23.14 -46.77
CA VAL A 312 -5.33 23.38 -47.70
C VAL A 312 -5.72 24.87 -47.66
N GLY A 313 -5.04 25.69 -48.47
CA GLY A 313 -5.32 27.13 -48.58
C GLY A 313 -6.70 27.44 -49.18
N PHE A 314 -7.24 28.64 -48.91
CA PHE A 314 -8.58 29.11 -49.35
C PHE A 314 -8.74 29.39 -50.87
N GLY A 315 -7.96 28.71 -51.74
CA GLY A 315 -7.99 28.86 -53.21
C GLY A 315 -8.91 27.86 -53.92
N ALA A 316 -8.87 27.83 -55.26
CA ALA A 316 -9.50 26.79 -56.06
C ALA A 316 -8.79 25.45 -55.81
N MET A 317 -9.40 24.58 -55.00
CA MET A 317 -8.84 23.28 -54.64
C MET A 317 -9.10 22.25 -55.73
N ASP A 318 -8.08 21.46 -56.08
CA ASP A 318 -8.26 20.26 -56.88
C ASP A 318 -8.90 19.14 -56.03
N GLU A 319 -9.58 18.19 -56.67
CA GLU A 319 -10.18 17.02 -56.01
C GLU A 319 -9.14 16.22 -55.22
N ALA A 320 -7.90 16.18 -55.72
CA ALA A 320 -6.77 15.53 -55.05
C ALA A 320 -6.38 16.21 -53.73
N ASP A 321 -6.43 17.54 -53.65
CA ASP A 321 -6.06 18.29 -52.43
C ASP A 321 -7.09 18.06 -51.32
N ILE A 322 -8.37 18.06 -51.69
CA ILE A 322 -9.47 17.75 -50.77
C ILE A 322 -9.33 16.31 -50.24
N MET A 323 -9.02 15.36 -51.11
CA MET A 323 -8.83 13.96 -50.73
C MET A 323 -7.65 13.79 -49.77
N ASN A 324 -6.50 14.40 -50.08
CA ASN A 324 -5.30 14.33 -49.23
C ASN A 324 -5.55 14.92 -47.83
N SER A 325 -6.34 16.00 -47.73
CA SER A 325 -6.75 16.56 -46.44
C SER A 325 -7.67 15.64 -45.64
N MET A 326 -8.67 15.02 -46.31
CA MET A 326 -9.56 14.04 -45.69
C MET A 326 -8.78 12.83 -45.17
N LEU A 327 -7.86 12.30 -45.96
CA LEU A 327 -7.00 11.18 -45.57
C LEU A 327 -6.08 11.56 -44.41
N SER A 328 -5.47 12.74 -44.44
CA SER A 328 -4.61 13.22 -43.35
C SER A 328 -5.39 13.33 -42.03
N THR A 329 -6.63 13.83 -42.08
CA THR A 329 -7.53 13.92 -40.92
C THR A 329 -7.93 12.53 -40.40
N GLN A 330 -8.23 11.60 -41.29
CA GLN A 330 -8.53 10.22 -40.95
C GLN A 330 -7.33 9.53 -40.27
N ARG A 331 -6.12 9.68 -40.83
CA ARG A 331 -4.88 9.12 -40.27
C ARG A 331 -4.55 9.72 -38.91
N LEU A 332 -4.76 11.03 -38.74
CA LEU A 332 -4.64 11.69 -37.43
C LEU A 332 -5.61 11.10 -36.40
N THR A 333 -6.84 10.79 -36.83
CA THR A 333 -7.85 10.16 -35.98
C THR A 333 -7.43 8.76 -35.56
N ILE A 334 -6.90 7.97 -36.49
CA ILE A 334 -6.37 6.62 -36.22
C ILE A 334 -5.24 6.68 -35.18
N ILE A 335 -4.26 7.56 -35.37
CA ILE A 335 -3.13 7.69 -34.42
C ILE A 335 -3.63 8.17 -33.06
N GLY A 336 -4.46 9.22 -33.01
CA GLY A 336 -5.01 9.72 -31.74
C GLY A 336 -5.83 8.67 -30.98
N PHE A 337 -6.57 7.83 -31.71
CA PHE A 337 -7.30 6.72 -31.13
C PHE A 337 -6.39 5.57 -30.66
N SER A 338 -5.28 5.30 -31.36
CA SER A 338 -4.29 4.30 -30.94
C SER A 338 -3.57 4.68 -29.64
N GLU A 339 -3.20 5.96 -29.51
CA GLU A 339 -2.56 6.48 -28.31
C GLU A 339 -3.52 6.40 -27.12
N SER A 340 -4.77 6.82 -27.29
CA SER A 340 -5.78 6.78 -26.22
C SER A 340 -6.09 5.35 -25.76
N MET A 341 -6.12 4.37 -26.67
CA MET A 341 -6.28 2.96 -26.32
C MET A 341 -5.06 2.37 -25.61
N THR A 342 -3.84 2.77 -25.98
CA THR A 342 -2.64 2.35 -25.25
C THR A 342 -2.65 2.87 -23.82
N TRP A 343 -3.05 4.14 -23.65
CA TRP A 343 -3.27 4.74 -22.34
C TRP A 343 -4.36 4.02 -21.53
N ALA A 344 -5.39 3.48 -22.18
CA ALA A 344 -6.44 2.70 -21.51
C ALA A 344 -5.89 1.44 -20.80
N SER A 345 -5.03 0.65 -21.46
CA SER A 345 -4.41 -0.53 -20.80
C SER A 345 -3.58 -0.12 -19.58
N ILE A 346 -2.77 0.93 -19.73
CA ILE A 346 -1.94 1.47 -18.66
C ILE A 346 -2.81 2.00 -17.50
N GLN A 347 -3.91 2.69 -17.82
CA GLN A 347 -4.87 3.19 -16.83
C GLN A 347 -5.53 2.05 -16.06
N ALA A 348 -5.86 0.93 -16.69
CA ALA A 348 -6.38 -0.24 -16.00
C ALA A 348 -5.37 -0.82 -14.99
N GLU A 349 -4.09 -0.90 -15.37
CA GLU A 349 -3.01 -1.28 -14.45
C GLU A 349 -2.90 -0.34 -13.26
N TYR A 350 -2.95 0.97 -13.50
CA TYR A 350 -2.95 1.97 -12.44
C TYR A 350 -4.17 1.84 -11.54
N ALA A 351 -5.37 1.66 -12.09
CA ALA A 351 -6.59 1.50 -11.32
C ALA A 351 -6.50 0.30 -10.36
N VAL A 352 -6.06 -0.87 -10.85
CA VAL A 352 -5.82 -2.05 -10.01
C VAL A 352 -4.73 -1.81 -8.98
N GLY A 353 -3.61 -1.19 -9.37
CA GLY A 353 -2.51 -0.90 -8.45
C GLY A 353 -2.95 0.01 -7.31
N VAL A 354 -3.77 1.02 -7.62
CA VAL A 354 -4.39 1.91 -6.64
C VAL A 354 -5.33 1.14 -5.72
N LEU A 355 -6.24 0.33 -6.28
CA LEU A 355 -7.20 -0.46 -5.51
C LEU A 355 -6.51 -1.36 -4.49
N VAL A 356 -5.52 -2.13 -4.94
CA VAL A 356 -4.71 -3.01 -4.09
C VAL A 356 -3.96 -2.19 -3.04
N SER A 357 -3.35 -1.08 -3.41
CA SER A 357 -2.62 -0.20 -2.46
C SER A 357 -3.54 0.38 -1.39
N MET A 358 -4.78 0.70 -1.73
CA MET A 358 -5.77 1.21 -0.79
C MET A 358 -6.18 0.14 0.22
N MET A 359 -6.45 -1.08 -0.26
CA MET A 359 -6.75 -2.23 0.60
C MET A 359 -5.60 -2.52 1.57
N VAL A 360 -4.37 -2.60 1.04
CA VAL A 360 -3.15 -2.78 1.85
C VAL A 360 -3.01 -1.64 2.86
N GLY A 361 -3.22 -0.40 2.42
CA GLY A 361 -3.12 0.79 3.26
C GLY A 361 -4.11 0.77 4.42
N GLN A 362 -5.38 0.42 4.15
CA GLN A 362 -6.41 0.34 5.18
C GLN A 362 -6.06 -0.69 6.27
N SER A 363 -5.55 -1.86 5.89
CA SER A 363 -5.21 -2.93 6.85
C SER A 363 -3.86 -2.71 7.55
N LEU A 364 -2.83 -2.25 6.83
CA LEU A 364 -1.47 -2.21 7.35
C LEU A 364 -1.08 -0.88 8.01
N ILE A 365 -1.68 0.26 7.63
CA ILE A 365 -1.31 1.56 8.22
C ILE A 365 -1.70 1.59 9.69
N ALA A 366 -2.94 1.24 10.03
CA ALA A 366 -3.40 1.20 11.42
C ALA A 366 -2.59 0.19 12.25
N ALA A 367 -2.23 -0.96 11.65
CA ALA A 367 -1.36 -1.94 12.28
C ALA A 367 0.06 -1.43 12.53
N ALA A 368 0.73 -0.86 11.53
CA ALA A 368 2.08 -0.33 11.67
C ALA A 368 2.14 0.82 12.68
N LEU A 369 1.18 1.75 12.63
CA LEU A 369 1.08 2.85 13.58
C LEU A 369 0.75 2.36 15.00
N GLY A 370 -0.15 1.38 15.12
CA GLY A 370 -0.50 0.74 16.39
C GLY A 370 0.69 0.02 17.02
N LEU A 371 1.50 -0.67 16.21
CA LEU A 371 2.73 -1.33 16.64
C LEU A 371 3.76 -0.29 17.15
N ALA A 372 4.08 0.72 16.34
CA ALA A 372 5.07 1.75 16.68
C ALA A 372 4.64 2.58 17.91
N SER A 373 3.38 3.00 17.96
CA SER A 373 2.84 3.78 19.07
C SER A 373 2.67 2.95 20.33
N GLY A 374 2.20 1.71 20.22
CA GLY A 374 2.02 0.81 21.35
C GLY A 374 3.34 0.35 21.95
N PHE A 375 4.39 0.18 21.15
CA PHE A 375 5.72 -0.13 21.65
C PHE A 375 6.33 1.04 22.43
N SER A 376 6.20 2.28 21.91
CA SER A 376 6.60 3.49 22.66
C SER A 376 5.88 3.57 24.01
N GLU A 377 4.57 3.30 24.01
CA GLU A 377 3.73 3.28 25.20
C GLU A 377 4.18 2.20 26.19
N ALA A 378 4.52 0.99 25.73
CA ALA A 378 5.05 -0.06 26.58
C ALA A 378 6.33 0.35 27.34
N LEU A 379 7.24 1.06 26.66
CA LEU A 379 8.49 1.53 27.26
C LEU A 379 8.28 2.71 28.21
N LEU A 380 7.33 3.59 27.92
CA LEU A 380 6.91 4.64 28.85
C LEU A 380 6.32 4.05 30.14
N ASN A 381 5.46 3.03 30.01
CA ASN A 381 4.88 2.35 31.16
C ASN A 381 5.94 1.60 31.97
N LEU A 382 6.96 1.04 31.34
CA LEU A 382 8.11 0.46 32.04
C LEU A 382 8.86 1.52 32.88
N LYS A 383 9.06 2.73 32.35
CA LYS A 383 9.66 3.84 33.11
C LYS A 383 8.77 4.27 34.28
N ALA A 384 7.45 4.30 34.10
CA ALA A 384 6.53 4.61 35.20
C ALA A 384 6.60 3.58 36.34
N MET A 385 6.71 2.29 36.00
CA MET A 385 6.86 1.20 36.98
C MET A 385 8.25 1.17 37.63
N PHE A 386 9.29 1.53 36.89
CA PHE A 386 10.69 1.54 37.35
C PHE A 386 11.33 2.92 37.11
N PRO A 387 11.01 3.94 37.93
CA PRO A 387 11.37 5.33 37.67
C PRO A 387 12.89 5.62 37.64
N GLY A 388 13.72 4.74 38.18
CA GLY A 388 15.18 4.82 38.09
C GLY A 388 15.80 4.12 36.88
N ASN A 389 15.04 3.30 36.15
CA ASN A 389 15.59 2.51 35.05
C ASN A 389 15.70 3.36 33.76
N GLN A 390 16.86 3.31 33.12
CA GLN A 390 17.12 3.95 31.82
C GLN A 390 17.00 2.99 30.63
N ALA A 391 16.98 1.67 30.86
CA ALA A 391 17.00 0.65 29.82
C ALA A 391 15.84 0.83 28.81
N GLY A 392 14.64 1.18 29.29
CA GLY A 392 13.50 1.44 28.41
C GLY A 392 13.74 2.59 27.42
N GLY A 393 14.41 3.67 27.85
CA GLY A 393 14.76 4.79 26.98
C GLY A 393 15.80 4.41 25.93
N TRP A 394 16.83 3.64 26.32
CA TRP A 394 17.86 3.14 25.41
C TRP A 394 17.28 2.17 24.36
N LEU A 395 16.39 1.25 24.77
CA LEU A 395 15.71 0.34 23.85
C LEU A 395 14.85 1.09 22.83
N LEU A 396 14.15 2.15 23.25
CA LEU A 396 13.36 2.97 22.32
C LEU A 396 14.25 3.69 21.30
N MET A 397 15.37 4.28 21.75
CA MET A 397 16.32 4.93 20.84
C MET A 397 16.90 3.93 19.84
N LEU A 398 17.39 2.77 20.31
CA LEU A 398 18.01 1.74 19.44
C LEU A 398 17.02 1.18 18.42
N SER A 399 15.80 0.82 18.85
CA SER A 399 14.77 0.33 17.93
C SER A 399 14.37 1.38 16.89
N THR A 400 14.22 2.64 17.29
CA THR A 400 13.92 3.73 16.37
C THR A 400 15.07 3.94 15.38
N PHE A 401 16.32 3.91 15.86
CA PHE A 401 17.52 4.07 15.03
C PHE A 401 17.72 2.92 14.04
N GLN A 402 17.28 1.71 14.36
CA GLN A 402 17.29 0.58 13.42
C GLN A 402 16.21 0.73 12.33
N VAL A 403 15.02 1.20 12.71
CA VAL A 403 13.84 1.21 11.85
C VAL A 403 13.81 2.44 10.92
N VAL A 404 14.19 3.62 11.41
CA VAL A 404 14.12 4.87 10.64
C VAL A 404 14.93 4.81 9.34
N PRO A 405 16.20 4.36 9.31
CA PRO A 405 16.97 4.28 8.07
C PRO A 405 16.32 3.37 7.02
N ILE A 406 15.69 2.26 7.43
CA ILE A 406 14.99 1.33 6.53
C ILE A 406 13.83 2.07 5.83
N TYR A 407 13.00 2.78 6.61
CA TYR A 407 11.93 3.59 6.03
C TYR A 407 12.44 4.76 5.20
N MET A 408 13.53 5.42 5.61
CA MET A 408 14.13 6.50 4.83
C MET A 408 14.63 6.01 3.47
N VAL A 409 15.19 4.80 3.36
CA VAL A 409 15.59 4.22 2.06
C VAL A 409 14.36 3.96 1.19
N ILE A 410 13.28 3.42 1.77
CA ILE A 410 12.01 3.19 1.05
C ILE A 410 11.44 4.53 0.56
N PHE A 411 11.36 5.53 1.44
CA PHE A 411 10.88 6.85 1.13
C PHE A 411 11.74 7.58 0.09
N ALA A 412 13.06 7.50 0.21
CA ALA A 412 13.98 8.03 -0.79
C ALA A 412 13.75 7.36 -2.15
N THR A 413 13.53 6.04 -2.19
CA THR A 413 13.23 5.32 -3.43
C THR A 413 11.92 5.84 -4.06
N PHE A 414 10.83 5.94 -3.30
CA PHE A 414 9.58 6.52 -3.80
C PHE A 414 9.76 7.96 -4.29
N GLN A 415 10.53 8.77 -3.56
CA GLN A 415 10.82 10.14 -3.93
C GLN A 415 11.63 10.25 -5.22
N GLN A 416 12.62 9.37 -5.43
CA GLN A 416 13.42 9.33 -6.67
C GLN A 416 12.61 8.80 -7.87
N LEU A 417 11.69 7.86 -7.62
CA LEU A 417 10.81 7.34 -8.67
C LEU A 417 9.77 8.37 -9.13
N LEU A 418 9.22 9.17 -8.21
CA LEU A 418 8.12 10.10 -8.50
C LEU A 418 8.60 11.55 -8.73
N GLY A 419 9.75 11.94 -8.19
CA GLY A 419 10.41 13.21 -8.47
C GLY A 419 9.62 14.47 -8.06
N ASP A 420 8.85 14.42 -6.95
CA ASP A 420 7.91 15.49 -6.59
C ASP A 420 8.21 16.19 -5.25
N GLY A 421 8.30 17.53 -5.25
CA GLY A 421 8.64 18.31 -4.05
C GLY A 421 7.62 18.21 -2.91
N ILE A 422 6.33 18.06 -3.20
CA ILE A 422 5.26 17.95 -2.18
C ILE A 422 5.27 16.56 -1.56
N LEU A 423 5.48 15.52 -2.38
CA LEU A 423 5.68 14.18 -1.86
C LEU A 423 6.90 14.13 -0.93
N ALA A 424 7.99 14.82 -1.28
CA ALA A 424 9.16 14.94 -0.40
C ALA A 424 8.82 15.52 0.97
N LEU A 425 7.93 16.52 1.02
CA LEU A 425 7.44 17.10 2.28
C LEU A 425 6.67 16.06 3.10
N ALA A 426 5.79 15.27 2.47
CA ALA A 426 5.07 14.20 3.15
C ALA A 426 6.01 13.14 3.73
N MET A 427 7.03 12.74 2.96
CA MET A 427 8.03 11.76 3.36
C MET A 427 8.95 12.29 4.47
N ALA A 428 9.30 13.57 4.42
CA ALA A 428 10.02 14.24 5.49
C ALA A 428 9.20 14.29 6.80
N ALA A 429 7.91 14.64 6.71
CA ALA A 429 7.02 14.64 7.86
C ALA A 429 6.85 13.24 8.46
N ALA A 430 6.69 12.21 7.62
CA ALA A 430 6.66 10.81 8.06
C ALA A 430 7.97 10.37 8.74
N THR A 431 9.12 10.78 8.21
CA THR A 431 10.44 10.50 8.81
C THR A 431 10.58 11.18 10.17
N LEU A 432 10.14 12.44 10.29
CA LEU A 432 10.13 13.16 11.57
C LEU A 432 9.18 12.49 12.58
N TYR A 433 8.00 12.06 12.14
CA TYR A 433 7.07 11.29 12.97
C TYR A 433 7.73 10.04 13.55
N LEU A 434 8.40 9.23 12.71
CA LEU A 434 9.10 8.02 13.16
C LEU A 434 10.29 8.35 14.07
N SER A 435 11.00 9.43 13.79
CA SER A 435 12.18 9.86 14.55
C SER A 435 11.85 10.38 15.95
N LEU A 436 10.60 10.74 16.23
CA LEU A 436 10.19 11.19 17.56
C LEU A 436 10.47 10.15 18.65
N GLY A 437 10.46 8.85 18.33
CA GLY A 437 10.82 7.80 19.28
C GLY A 437 12.24 7.96 19.87
N MET A 438 13.21 8.46 19.09
CA MET A 438 14.55 8.76 19.60
C MET A 438 14.51 9.87 20.65
N HIS A 439 13.73 10.93 20.39
CA HIS A 439 13.56 12.05 21.33
C HIS A 439 12.86 11.61 22.61
N THR A 440 11.82 10.78 22.49
CA THR A 440 11.14 10.15 23.64
C THR A 440 12.12 9.35 24.48
N GLY A 441 12.90 8.48 23.84
CA GLY A 441 13.86 7.61 24.51
C GLY A 441 14.92 8.42 25.26
N TYR A 442 15.48 9.46 24.62
CA TYR A 442 16.41 10.39 25.26
C TYR A 442 15.79 11.04 26.51
N ARG A 443 14.56 11.58 26.40
CA ARG A 443 13.87 12.20 27.54
C ARG A 443 13.62 11.22 28.69
N ILE A 444 13.21 9.99 28.39
CA ILE A 444 13.04 8.91 29.38
C ILE A 444 14.33 8.68 30.17
N THR A 445 15.49 8.69 29.51
CA THR A 445 16.79 8.50 30.21
C THR A 445 17.14 9.66 31.13
N SER A 446 16.77 10.89 30.76
CA SER A 446 17.06 12.12 31.51
C SER A 446 16.11 12.41 32.69
N THR A 447 15.05 11.62 32.85
CA THR A 447 14.04 11.88 33.88
C THR A 447 14.44 11.24 35.21
N ASP A 448 14.54 12.07 36.24
CA ASP A 448 14.83 11.68 37.63
C ASP A 448 13.77 10.74 38.21
N SER A 449 14.18 9.94 39.20
CA SER A 449 13.26 9.11 39.96
C SER A 449 12.35 9.95 40.88
N GLY A 450 11.16 9.44 41.17
CA GLY A 450 10.20 10.05 42.12
C GLY A 450 9.05 10.79 41.43
N GLU A 451 8.11 11.27 42.25
CA GLU A 451 6.83 11.84 41.78
C GLU A 451 7.03 13.08 40.89
N LYS A 452 7.94 13.98 41.26
CA LYS A 452 8.26 15.18 40.47
C LYS A 452 8.81 14.84 39.08
N GLY A 453 9.74 13.87 39.02
CA GLY A 453 10.29 13.39 37.76
C GLY A 453 9.20 12.77 36.89
N ARG A 454 8.29 12.01 37.49
CA ARG A 454 7.17 11.38 36.78
C ARG A 454 6.18 12.39 36.18
N TRP A 455 5.76 13.41 36.92
CA TRP A 455 4.91 14.48 36.38
C TRP A 455 5.60 15.26 35.26
N ARG A 456 6.92 15.44 35.35
CA ARG A 456 7.72 16.03 34.27
C ARG A 456 7.69 15.15 33.02
N LEU A 457 7.84 13.83 33.18
CA LEU A 457 7.71 12.87 32.08
C LEU A 457 6.35 12.98 31.39
N TYR A 458 5.25 13.00 32.16
CA TYR A 458 3.90 13.11 31.59
C TYR A 458 3.72 14.37 30.75
N ARG A 459 4.12 15.54 31.26
CA ARG A 459 4.05 16.79 30.48
C ARG A 459 4.85 16.70 29.18
N LEU A 460 6.00 16.03 29.20
CA LEU A 460 6.83 15.85 28.00
C LEU A 460 6.19 14.89 26.99
N VAL A 461 5.54 13.83 27.46
CA VAL A 461 4.78 12.88 26.63
C VAL A 461 3.61 13.58 25.93
N TRP A 462 2.92 14.48 26.61
CA TRP A 462 1.84 15.28 25.99
C TRP A 462 2.33 16.17 24.86
N VAL A 463 3.45 16.86 25.06
CA VAL A 463 4.08 17.67 24.00
C VAL A 463 4.45 16.79 22.81
N GLU A 464 4.94 15.58 23.08
CA GLU A 464 5.29 14.64 22.04
C GLU A 464 4.06 14.12 21.26
N TYR A 465 2.96 13.80 21.94
CA TYR A 465 1.71 13.46 21.26
C TYR A 465 1.23 14.59 20.36
N GLY A 466 1.36 15.84 20.82
CA GLY A 466 1.11 17.02 19.99
C GLY A 466 2.01 17.06 18.75
N LEU A 467 3.31 16.79 18.89
CA LEU A 467 4.27 16.74 17.78
C LEU A 467 3.97 15.59 16.80
N ARG A 468 3.64 14.39 17.32
CA ARG A 468 3.22 13.24 16.49
C ARG A 468 1.97 13.59 15.68
N GLY A 469 0.97 14.20 16.33
CA GLY A 469 -0.23 14.67 15.66
C GLY A 469 0.05 15.73 14.59
N LEU A 470 0.95 16.67 14.88
CA LEU A 470 1.37 17.71 13.93
C LEU A 470 2.09 17.12 12.70
N PHE A 471 3.04 16.20 12.89
CA PHE A 471 3.74 15.59 11.76
C PHE A 471 2.84 14.65 10.95
N ALA A 472 1.96 13.91 11.61
CA ALA A 472 0.98 13.07 10.92
C ALA A 472 0.00 13.92 10.09
N SER A 473 -0.52 15.02 10.63
CA SER A 473 -1.43 15.91 9.91
C SER A 473 -0.73 16.67 8.79
N ALA A 474 0.52 17.11 8.99
CA ALA A 474 1.33 17.73 7.95
C ALA A 474 1.63 16.75 6.81
N GLY A 475 2.00 15.50 7.13
CA GLY A 475 2.22 14.46 6.13
C GLY A 475 0.96 14.14 5.34
N LEU A 476 -0.18 13.99 6.01
CA LEU A 476 -1.48 13.77 5.36
C LEU A 476 -1.88 14.95 4.47
N ALA A 477 -1.75 16.18 4.96
CA ALA A 477 -2.06 17.37 4.17
C ALA A 477 -1.18 17.47 2.92
N ALA A 478 0.12 17.19 3.05
CA ALA A 478 1.04 17.16 1.91
C ALA A 478 0.64 16.07 0.89
N LEU A 479 0.28 14.87 1.34
CA LEU A 479 -0.23 13.82 0.45
C LEU A 479 -1.51 14.23 -0.26
N LEU A 480 -2.45 14.86 0.44
CA LEU A 480 -3.69 15.36 -0.16
C LEU A 480 -3.43 16.43 -1.21
N VAL A 481 -2.55 17.40 -0.92
CA VAL A 481 -2.16 18.44 -1.88
C VAL A 481 -1.44 17.82 -3.08
N TRP A 482 -0.56 16.84 -2.85
CA TRP A 482 0.11 16.12 -3.93
C TRP A 482 -0.88 15.41 -4.86
N VAL A 483 -1.85 14.69 -4.28
CA VAL A 483 -2.91 14.01 -5.04
C VAL A 483 -3.72 15.02 -5.86
N LEU A 484 -4.09 16.15 -5.26
CA LEU A 484 -4.83 17.23 -5.93
C LEU A 484 -4.03 17.87 -7.07
N GLN A 485 -2.74 18.12 -6.88
CA GLN A 485 -1.88 18.78 -7.89
C GLN A 485 -1.58 17.90 -9.09
N LYS A 486 -1.44 16.58 -8.89
CA LYS A 486 -1.13 15.67 -10.01
C LYS A 486 -2.29 15.49 -10.98
N GLY A 487 -3.44 16.11 -10.73
CA GLY A 487 -4.61 15.95 -11.58
C GLY A 487 -5.00 14.48 -11.72
N LEU A 488 -4.66 13.66 -10.70
CA LEU A 488 -5.16 12.29 -10.62
C LEU A 488 -6.67 12.41 -10.79
N THR A 489 -7.18 11.72 -11.80
CA THR A 489 -8.51 11.93 -12.41
C THR A 489 -9.58 12.27 -11.38
N GLU A 490 -10.55 13.11 -11.73
CA GLU A 490 -11.72 13.40 -10.86
C GLU A 490 -12.35 12.13 -10.29
N SER A 491 -12.23 11.02 -11.02
CA SER A 491 -12.62 9.68 -10.59
C SER A 491 -11.81 9.14 -9.40
N LEU A 492 -10.48 9.31 -9.32
CA LEU A 492 -9.69 8.88 -8.17
C LEU A 492 -9.99 9.74 -6.95
N LEU A 493 -10.07 11.06 -7.13
CA LEU A 493 -10.45 12.00 -6.07
C LEU A 493 -11.86 11.74 -5.55
N GLY A 494 -12.80 11.47 -6.46
CA GLY A 494 -14.17 11.05 -6.15
C GLY A 494 -14.17 9.78 -5.31
N TYR A 495 -13.33 8.80 -5.65
CA TYR A 495 -13.22 7.56 -4.89
C TYR A 495 -12.56 7.73 -3.52
N ILE A 496 -11.44 8.46 -3.43
CA ILE A 496 -10.79 8.76 -2.14
C ILE A 496 -11.80 9.42 -1.20
N ARG A 497 -12.64 10.32 -1.70
CA ARG A 497 -13.71 10.95 -0.92
C ARG A 497 -14.86 9.99 -0.59
N ALA A 498 -15.28 9.18 -1.54
CA ALA A 498 -16.45 8.31 -1.41
C ALA A 498 -16.20 7.07 -0.55
N ASP A 499 -14.96 6.58 -0.47
CA ASP A 499 -14.64 5.29 0.16
C ASP A 499 -13.62 5.45 1.31
N LEU A 500 -12.48 6.11 1.08
CA LEU A 500 -11.40 6.21 2.07
C LEU A 500 -11.60 7.29 3.13
N LEU A 501 -12.08 8.47 2.72
CA LEU A 501 -12.30 9.61 3.61
C LEU A 501 -13.74 9.65 4.14
N THR A 502 -14.46 8.53 4.06
CA THR A 502 -15.75 8.43 4.71
C THR A 502 -15.56 8.52 6.23
N PRO A 503 -16.46 9.20 6.96
CA PRO A 503 -16.42 9.21 8.42
C PRO A 503 -16.38 7.79 9.01
N PHE A 504 -17.03 6.84 8.33
CA PHE A 504 -17.04 5.43 8.71
C PHE A 504 -15.66 4.77 8.54
N ALA A 505 -15.01 4.88 7.38
CA ALA A 505 -13.68 4.32 7.18
C ALA A 505 -12.64 4.95 8.12
N ILE A 506 -12.69 6.27 8.31
CA ILE A 506 -11.81 6.98 9.25
C ILE A 506 -12.03 6.46 10.67
N ALA A 507 -13.28 6.36 11.13
CA ALA A 507 -13.57 5.86 12.47
C ALA A 507 -13.19 4.39 12.67
N SER A 508 -13.35 3.54 11.64
CA SER A 508 -12.87 2.16 11.66
C SER A 508 -11.34 2.10 11.78
N MET A 509 -10.61 2.86 10.96
CA MET A 509 -9.14 2.93 11.00
C MET A 509 -8.63 3.46 12.35
N VAL A 510 -9.30 4.47 12.92
CA VAL A 510 -8.97 5.01 14.24
C VAL A 510 -9.24 3.97 15.34
N ALA A 511 -10.37 3.27 15.28
CA ALA A 511 -10.69 2.21 16.23
C ALA A 511 -9.67 1.06 16.15
N ASP A 512 -9.33 0.60 14.94
CA ASP A 512 -8.33 -0.43 14.71
C ASP A 512 -6.94 0.00 15.25
N PHE A 513 -6.52 1.23 14.96
CA PHE A 513 -5.29 1.80 15.48
C PHE A 513 -5.24 1.74 17.01
N PHE A 514 -6.30 2.18 17.70
CA PHE A 514 -6.32 2.17 19.18
C PHE A 514 -6.36 0.75 19.75
N ALA A 515 -7.11 -0.16 19.12
CA ALA A 515 -7.15 -1.57 19.52
C ALA A 515 -5.75 -2.21 19.45
N ARG A 516 -5.07 -2.03 18.32
CA ARG A 516 -3.71 -2.55 18.07
C ARG A 516 -2.65 -1.88 18.92
N LYS A 517 -2.78 -0.57 19.16
CA LYS A 517 -1.94 0.19 20.10
C LYS A 517 -2.04 -0.39 21.51
N ALA A 518 -3.26 -0.58 22.02
CA ALA A 518 -3.48 -1.12 23.36
C ALA A 518 -2.94 -2.55 23.50
N LEU A 519 -3.20 -3.39 22.50
CA LEU A 519 -2.70 -4.76 22.45
C LEU A 519 -1.16 -4.81 22.47
N THR A 520 -0.51 -3.97 21.68
CA THR A 520 0.96 -3.87 21.63
C THR A 520 1.53 -3.31 22.94
N ALA A 521 0.89 -2.30 23.52
CA ALA A 521 1.31 -1.73 24.81
C ALA A 521 1.29 -2.78 25.92
N VAL A 522 0.23 -3.59 26.00
CA VAL A 522 0.13 -4.67 27.00
C VAL A 522 1.15 -5.78 26.72
N ALA A 523 1.21 -6.30 25.49
CA ALA A 523 2.14 -7.39 25.16
C ALA A 523 3.61 -6.97 25.34
N GLY A 524 3.96 -5.76 24.91
CA GLY A 524 5.28 -5.17 25.09
C GLY A 524 5.65 -4.98 26.56
N THR A 525 4.74 -4.42 27.37
CA THR A 525 4.98 -4.24 28.81
C THR A 525 5.11 -5.59 29.51
N ASP A 526 4.27 -6.57 29.16
CA ASP A 526 4.33 -7.94 29.71
C ASP A 526 5.69 -8.60 29.44
N ALA A 527 6.25 -8.44 28.24
CA ALA A 527 7.59 -8.94 27.92
C ALA A 527 8.69 -8.19 28.67
N MET A 528 8.65 -6.85 28.70
CA MET A 528 9.68 -6.04 29.34
C MET A 528 9.71 -6.25 30.86
N VAL A 529 8.54 -6.31 31.52
CA VAL A 529 8.45 -6.64 32.95
C VAL A 529 8.95 -8.05 33.20
N SER A 530 8.63 -9.03 32.34
CA SER A 530 9.15 -10.40 32.49
C SER A 530 10.67 -10.46 32.37
N ALA A 531 11.25 -9.76 31.39
CA ALA A 531 12.69 -9.67 31.22
C ALA A 531 13.38 -8.96 32.40
N PHE A 532 12.79 -7.86 32.90
CA PHE A 532 13.32 -7.12 34.04
C PHE A 532 13.29 -7.94 35.33
N VAL A 533 12.16 -8.60 35.63
CA VAL A 533 12.03 -9.49 36.80
C VAL A 533 13.00 -10.66 36.70
N GLN A 534 13.19 -11.25 35.52
CA GLN A 534 14.20 -12.29 35.30
C GLN A 534 15.62 -11.79 35.54
N THR A 535 15.92 -10.56 35.12
CA THR A 535 17.25 -9.94 35.31
C THR A 535 17.52 -9.69 36.80
N GLU A 536 16.55 -9.12 37.53
CA GLU A 536 16.69 -8.88 38.98
C GLU A 536 16.78 -10.18 39.77
N THR A 537 15.96 -11.19 39.44
CA THR A 537 16.05 -12.50 40.10
C THR A 537 17.39 -13.20 39.83
N TRP A 538 17.93 -13.06 38.63
CA TRP A 538 19.28 -13.54 38.30
C TRP A 538 20.35 -12.79 39.10
N ARG A 539 20.27 -11.46 39.19
CA ARG A 539 21.20 -10.63 39.97
C ARG A 539 21.18 -10.97 41.46
N MET A 540 20.00 -11.14 42.06
CA MET A 540 19.86 -11.54 43.47
C MET A 540 20.46 -12.93 43.74
N ARG A 541 20.30 -13.88 42.81
CA ARG A 541 20.95 -15.19 42.91
C ARG A 541 22.47 -15.06 42.85
N GLN A 542 22.99 -14.26 41.92
CA GLN A 542 24.42 -14.02 41.79
C GLN A 542 25.01 -13.33 43.04
N GLU A 543 24.32 -12.34 43.60
CA GLU A 543 24.73 -11.69 44.85
C GLU A 543 24.71 -12.67 46.04
N ALA A 544 23.71 -13.55 46.12
CA ALA A 544 23.64 -14.58 47.15
C ALA A 544 24.75 -15.64 47.00
N GLU A 545 25.02 -16.09 45.77
CA GLU A 545 26.14 -16.99 45.47
C GLU A 545 27.48 -16.34 45.82
N THR A 546 27.67 -15.06 45.45
CA THR A 546 28.91 -14.32 45.76
C THR A 546 29.10 -14.16 47.26
N LYS A 547 28.04 -13.84 48.02
CA LYS A 547 28.08 -13.79 49.49
C LYS A 547 28.43 -15.15 50.08
N GLY A 548 27.81 -16.23 49.58
CA GLY A 548 28.14 -17.59 50.03
C GLY A 548 29.60 -17.97 49.76
N VAL A 549 30.15 -17.58 48.61
CA VAL A 549 31.57 -17.79 48.29
C VAL A 549 32.48 -16.96 49.19
N LEU A 550 32.15 -15.70 49.47
CA LEU A 550 32.91 -14.83 50.38
C LEU A 550 32.88 -15.35 51.83
N GLU A 551 31.73 -15.83 52.31
CA GLU A 551 31.59 -16.46 53.62
C GLU A 551 32.37 -17.77 53.70
N LEU A 552 32.36 -18.58 52.64
CA LEU A 552 33.19 -19.79 52.57
C LEU A 552 34.68 -19.45 52.59
N HIS A 553 35.09 -18.42 51.85
CA HIS A 553 36.49 -17.96 51.81
C HIS A 553 36.95 -17.46 53.18
N SER A 554 36.14 -16.65 53.87
CA SER A 554 36.49 -16.14 55.20
C SER A 554 36.58 -17.25 56.25
N LEU A 555 35.72 -18.29 56.17
CA LEU A 555 35.81 -19.48 57.01
C LEU A 555 37.09 -20.29 56.73
N VAL A 556 37.48 -20.44 55.46
CA VAL A 556 38.72 -21.11 55.08
C VAL A 556 39.93 -20.33 55.59
N GLU A 557 39.97 -19.00 55.40
CA GLU A 557 41.05 -18.16 55.92
C GLU A 557 41.16 -18.22 57.44
N ALA A 558 40.04 -18.14 58.17
CA ALA A 558 40.03 -18.27 59.63
C ALA A 558 40.61 -19.61 60.09
N LYS A 559 40.24 -20.71 59.41
CA LYS A 559 40.74 -22.06 59.71
C LYS A 559 42.22 -22.22 59.36
N VAL A 560 42.69 -21.61 58.27
CA VAL A 560 44.12 -21.59 57.91
C VAL A 560 44.93 -20.83 58.97
N TYR A 561 44.42 -19.70 59.46
CA TYR A 561 45.04 -18.94 60.54
C TYR A 561 45.14 -19.77 61.84
N GLU A 562 44.07 -20.44 62.25
CA GLU A 562 44.04 -21.31 63.44
C GLU A 562 45.05 -22.47 63.35
N VAL A 563 45.14 -23.13 62.19
CA VAL A 563 46.13 -24.19 61.95
C VAL A 563 47.56 -23.62 61.96
N SER A 564 47.77 -22.41 61.43
CA SER A 564 49.09 -21.77 61.43
C SER A 564 49.56 -21.33 62.82
N SER A 565 48.64 -20.99 63.73
CA SER A 565 49.00 -20.62 65.11
C SER A 565 49.33 -21.85 65.96
N LEU A 566 48.67 -22.98 65.73
CA LEU A 566 48.97 -24.25 66.40
C LEU A 566 50.33 -24.85 66.01
N GLY A 567 50.87 -24.50 64.84
CA GLY A 567 52.20 -24.98 64.41
C GLY A 567 53.40 -24.19 64.96
N LYS A 568 53.17 -23.20 65.84
CA LYS A 568 54.22 -22.37 66.46
C LYS A 568 54.46 -22.64 67.95
N GLU A 569 53.70 -23.54 68.55
CA GLU A 569 53.99 -24.14 69.86
C GLU A 569 54.71 -25.48 69.65
#